data_AF-A0A2V5TKQ7-F1
#
_entry.id   AF-A0A2V5TKQ7-F1
#
_cell.length_a   1.000
_cell.length_b   1.000
_cell.length_c   1.000
_cell.angle_alpha   90.00
_cell.angle_beta   90.00
_cell.angle_gamma   90.00
#
_symmetry.space_group_name_H-M   'P 1'
#
loop_
_entity.id
_entity.type
_entity.pdbx_description
1 polymer ?
#
loop_
_entity_poly.entity_id
_entity_poly.type
_entity_poly.pdbx_seq_one_letter_code
_entity_poly.pdbx_strand_id
1 'polypeptide(L)'
;MSTAVETAAPPGTPTVRPAQLTKDTYKGKIHPDWCPTLHGRSLAVATGAKLGNHELKVICTGGDGDGFGIGGNHFLHTMRRNVDLTYIVMDNQIYGLTTGQISPTSVKGMKTKTTPHGSVENPINPIPMAIVGGATYVARAFSGKQKHMVEMFKGAIQHKGFALVDVFSPCVTYNKDNTYQWFNPRVKILEEQGHNPADFNKAIERGYQWGDEIPIGLFWKRADLPSLEELEPVLHDGNGPLAFRELGIPKEQADALIKELL
;
A
#
# COMPACT_ATOMS: atom_id res chain seq x y z
N MET A 1 17.40 -12.88 14.68
CA MET A 1 18.84 -12.61 14.49
C MET A 1 19.10 -12.54 13.00
N SER A 2 19.50 -11.39 12.47
CA SER A 2 19.76 -11.22 11.03
C SER A 2 21.18 -11.66 10.69
N THR A 3 21.33 -12.44 9.63
CA THR A 3 22.59 -12.64 8.91
C THR A 3 22.37 -12.24 7.45
N ALA A 4 23.26 -11.38 6.94
CA ALA A 4 23.31 -11.03 5.53
C ALA A 4 24.07 -12.14 4.79
N VAL A 5 23.52 -12.63 3.68
CA VAL A 5 24.20 -13.55 2.77
C VAL A 5 24.47 -12.79 1.47
N GLU A 6 25.74 -12.69 1.14
CA GLU A 6 26.28 -12.09 -0.07
C GLU A 6 26.27 -13.12 -1.21
N THR A 7 25.81 -12.73 -2.39
CA THR A 7 26.07 -13.50 -3.63
C THR A 7 26.50 -12.50 -4.70
N ALA A 8 27.69 -12.69 -5.26
CA ALA A 8 28.27 -11.84 -6.28
C ALA A 8 27.71 -12.21 -7.67
N ALA A 9 27.30 -11.20 -8.43
CA ALA A 9 27.00 -11.31 -9.85
C ALA A 9 28.25 -10.92 -10.70
N PRO A 10 28.43 -11.49 -11.90
CA PRO A 10 29.64 -11.32 -12.71
C PRO A 10 29.76 -9.91 -13.31
N PRO A 11 30.99 -9.47 -13.66
CA PRO A 11 31.26 -8.08 -14.04
C PRO A 11 30.89 -7.81 -15.51
N GLY A 12 30.12 -6.74 -15.77
CA GLY A 12 29.95 -6.25 -17.16
C GLY A 12 28.78 -5.32 -17.47
N THR A 13 27.74 -5.23 -16.64
CA THR A 13 26.57 -4.36 -16.90
C THR A 13 26.46 -3.27 -15.85
N PRO A 14 26.36 -1.98 -16.22
CA PRO A 14 26.07 -0.92 -15.26
C PRO A 14 24.59 -0.98 -14.87
N THR A 15 24.24 -1.93 -14.00
CA THR A 15 22.99 -1.85 -13.26
C THR A 15 23.17 -0.75 -12.21
N VAL A 16 22.42 0.35 -12.33
CA VAL A 16 22.22 1.27 -11.22
C VAL A 16 21.59 0.45 -10.10
N ARG A 17 22.41 -0.02 -9.15
CA ARG A 17 21.93 -0.69 -7.94
C ARG A 17 21.01 0.31 -7.24
N PRO A 18 19.74 -0.03 -6.96
CA PRO A 18 18.93 0.79 -6.07
C PRO A 18 19.75 1.02 -4.80
N ALA A 19 19.88 2.26 -4.35
CA ALA A 19 20.70 2.60 -3.20
C ALA A 19 20.42 1.62 -2.05
N GLN A 20 21.49 0.99 -1.54
CA GLN A 20 21.39 -0.03 -0.52
C GLN A 20 20.78 0.60 0.73
N LEU A 21 19.49 0.36 0.95
CA LEU A 21 18.76 0.88 2.09
C LEU A 21 19.31 0.25 3.37
N THR A 22 19.91 1.07 4.24
CA THR A 22 20.40 0.64 5.55
C THR A 22 19.49 1.16 6.66
N LYS A 23 19.68 0.67 7.88
CA LYS A 23 19.03 1.23 9.07
C LYS A 23 19.28 2.75 9.19
N ASP A 24 20.48 3.20 8.80
CA ASP A 24 20.85 4.61 8.86
C ASP A 24 20.14 5.46 7.80
N THR A 25 19.77 4.88 6.65
CA THR A 25 18.97 5.58 5.63
C THR A 25 17.65 6.12 6.17
N TYR A 26 17.06 5.43 7.15
CA TYR A 26 15.75 5.74 7.72
C TYR A 26 15.79 6.22 9.17
N LYS A 27 16.97 6.34 9.76
CA LYS A 27 17.13 6.82 11.13
C LYS A 27 16.60 8.25 11.25
N GLY A 28 15.56 8.43 12.06
CA GLY A 28 14.85 9.72 12.22
C GLY A 28 13.89 10.08 11.08
N LYS A 29 13.84 9.30 9.98
CA LYS A 29 12.91 9.49 8.84
C LYS A 29 11.72 8.55 8.86
N ILE A 30 11.88 7.39 9.51
CA ILE A 30 10.80 6.54 9.99
C ILE A 30 10.80 6.70 11.51
N HIS A 31 9.97 7.60 12.01
CA HIS A 31 9.74 7.69 13.45
C HIS A 31 8.86 6.50 13.84
N PRO A 32 9.17 5.73 14.91
CA PRO A 32 8.34 4.62 15.38
C PRO A 32 7.07 5.13 16.08
N ASP A 33 6.48 6.22 15.60
CA ASP A 33 5.21 6.75 16.09
C ASP A 33 4.11 5.86 15.53
N TRP A 34 3.73 4.88 16.34
CA TRP A 34 2.60 4.02 16.05
C TRP A 34 1.30 4.79 16.36
N CYS A 35 0.52 5.10 15.33
CA CYS A 35 -0.78 5.74 15.47
C CYS A 35 -1.90 4.72 15.17
N PRO A 36 -2.46 4.04 16.19
CA PRO A 36 -3.64 3.21 15.98
C PRO A 36 -4.83 4.13 15.71
N THR A 37 -5.53 3.89 14.60
CA THR A 37 -6.65 4.73 14.15
C THR A 37 -7.98 4.00 14.35
N LEU A 38 -9.06 4.58 13.81
CA LEU A 38 -10.36 3.92 13.74
C LEU A 38 -10.43 2.95 12.55
N HIS A 39 -11.31 1.96 12.64
CA HIS A 39 -11.50 0.97 11.58
C HIS A 39 -11.76 1.62 10.21
N GLY A 40 -10.91 1.30 9.24
CA GLY A 40 -10.90 1.83 7.88
C GLY A 40 -10.56 3.31 7.76
N ARG A 41 -9.92 3.93 8.76
CA ARG A 41 -9.54 5.35 8.75
C ARG A 41 -8.04 5.60 8.66
N SER A 42 -7.22 4.55 8.62
CA SER A 42 -5.76 4.64 8.51
C SER A 42 -5.31 5.54 7.37
N LEU A 43 -5.86 5.39 6.16
CA LEU A 43 -5.50 6.20 5.00
C LEU A 43 -5.93 7.67 5.11
N ALA A 44 -7.06 7.95 5.76
CA ALA A 44 -7.52 9.31 5.98
C ALA A 44 -6.59 10.06 6.95
N VAL A 45 -6.27 9.42 8.08
CA VAL A 45 -5.35 9.96 9.08
C VAL A 45 -3.94 10.12 8.49
N ALA A 46 -3.46 9.12 7.74
CA ALA A 46 -2.16 9.14 7.10
C ALA A 46 -2.02 10.23 6.04
N THR A 47 -3.09 10.51 5.29
CA THR A 47 -3.11 11.64 4.34
C THR A 47 -2.92 12.96 5.10
N GLY A 48 -3.61 13.16 6.23
CA GLY A 48 -3.42 14.34 7.08
C GLY A 48 -2.01 14.44 7.64
N ALA A 49 -1.44 13.33 8.12
CA ALA A 49 -0.07 13.27 8.61
C ALA A 49 0.95 13.62 7.51
N LYS A 50 0.76 13.08 6.29
CA LYS A 50 1.63 13.34 5.15
C LYS A 50 1.53 14.79 4.67
N LEU A 51 0.36 15.41 4.63
CA LEU A 51 0.23 16.83 4.28
C LEU A 51 0.74 17.76 5.38
N GLY A 52 0.51 17.41 6.65
CA GLY A 52 1.02 18.15 7.80
C GLY A 52 2.55 18.15 7.86
N ASN A 53 3.18 17.03 7.50
CA ASN A 53 4.62 16.92 7.32
C ASN A 53 5.00 16.06 6.11
N HIS A 54 5.17 16.72 4.97
CA HIS A 54 5.43 16.10 3.66
C HIS A 54 6.82 15.47 3.55
N GLU A 55 7.72 15.73 4.49
CA GLU A 55 9.04 15.09 4.56
C GLU A 55 8.99 13.68 5.18
N LEU A 56 7.89 13.32 5.87
CA LEU A 56 7.75 12.01 6.49
C LEU A 56 7.58 10.88 5.47
N LYS A 57 8.14 9.72 5.81
CA LYS A 57 7.78 8.44 5.19
C LYS A 57 6.62 7.82 5.95
N VAL A 58 5.43 7.89 5.35
CA VAL A 58 4.18 7.42 5.95
C VAL A 58 3.86 6.03 5.42
N ILE A 59 3.71 5.08 6.35
CA ILE A 59 3.37 3.69 6.04
C ILE A 59 2.10 3.34 6.80
N CYS A 60 1.08 2.90 6.08
CA CYS A 60 -0.15 2.37 6.64
C CYS A 60 -0.12 0.84 6.59
N THR A 61 -0.63 0.21 7.63
CA THR A 61 -0.93 -1.22 7.64
C THR A 61 -2.40 -1.44 7.99
N GLY A 62 -3.00 -2.49 7.44
CA GLY A 62 -4.40 -2.82 7.69
C GLY A 62 -4.74 -4.23 7.21
N GLY A 63 -5.93 -4.72 7.57
CA GLY A 63 -6.50 -5.92 6.97
C GLY A 63 -7.27 -5.61 5.69
N ASP A 64 -7.55 -6.64 4.90
CA ASP A 64 -8.49 -6.62 3.76
C ASP A 64 -9.86 -6.01 4.13
N GLY A 65 -10.44 -6.44 5.25
CA GLY A 65 -11.73 -5.93 5.71
C GLY A 65 -11.70 -4.47 6.19
N ASP A 66 -10.55 -4.03 6.70
CA ASP A 66 -10.29 -2.64 7.12
C ASP A 66 -10.13 -1.72 5.91
N GLY A 67 -9.23 -2.10 5.00
CA GLY A 67 -8.84 -1.28 3.85
C GLY A 67 -9.86 -1.29 2.72
N PHE A 68 -10.38 -2.46 2.38
CA PHE A 68 -11.24 -2.61 1.23
C PHE A 68 -12.74 -2.72 1.57
N GLY A 69 -13.06 -2.95 2.84
CA GLY A 69 -14.43 -2.90 3.35
C GLY A 69 -14.81 -1.48 3.74
N ILE A 70 -14.86 -1.21 5.04
CA ILE A 70 -15.25 0.11 5.58
C ILE A 70 -14.28 1.25 5.18
N GLY A 71 -13.03 0.93 4.85
CA GLY A 71 -12.03 1.87 4.35
C GLY A 71 -12.05 2.11 2.84
N GLY A 72 -12.89 1.41 2.07
CA GLY A 72 -12.81 1.37 0.60
C GLY A 72 -12.86 2.75 -0.08
N ASN A 73 -13.66 3.68 0.43
CA ASN A 73 -13.73 5.03 -0.14
C ASN A 73 -12.45 5.85 0.12
N HIS A 74 -11.82 5.67 1.28
CA HIS A 74 -10.53 6.30 1.57
C HIS A 74 -9.43 5.67 0.71
N PHE A 75 -9.45 4.34 0.55
CA PHE A 75 -8.56 3.64 -0.38
C PHE A 75 -8.63 4.23 -1.79
N LEU A 76 -9.84 4.33 -2.36
CA LEU A 76 -10.07 4.92 -3.69
C LEU A 76 -9.54 6.35 -3.80
N HIS A 77 -9.87 7.22 -2.84
CA HIS A 77 -9.51 8.62 -2.96
C HIS A 77 -8.05 8.92 -2.61
N THR A 78 -7.39 8.12 -1.78
CA THR A 78 -5.95 8.26 -1.52
C THR A 78 -5.15 7.87 -2.77
N MET A 79 -5.51 6.78 -3.46
CA MET A 79 -4.86 6.41 -4.72
C MET A 79 -5.14 7.40 -5.85
N ARG A 80 -6.39 7.86 -6.02
CA ARG A 80 -6.77 8.87 -7.03
C ARG A 80 -5.98 10.17 -6.88
N ARG A 81 -5.71 10.59 -5.64
CA ARG A 81 -4.93 11.80 -5.34
C ARG A 81 -3.42 11.58 -5.47
N ASN A 82 -2.96 10.34 -5.59
CA ASN A 82 -1.54 9.98 -5.61
C ASN A 82 -0.77 10.52 -4.38
N VAL A 83 -1.36 10.40 -3.18
CA VAL A 83 -0.70 10.80 -1.91
C VAL A 83 0.58 9.97 -1.72
N ASP A 84 1.72 10.61 -1.43
CA ASP A 84 3.02 9.93 -1.26
C ASP A 84 3.10 9.12 0.05
N LEU A 85 2.48 7.94 0.04
CA LEU A 85 2.49 6.99 1.15
C LEU A 85 2.42 5.53 0.68
N THR A 86 2.85 4.62 1.55
CA THR A 86 2.77 3.18 1.31
C THR A 86 1.62 2.57 2.12
N TYR A 87 0.77 1.78 1.48
CA TYR A 87 -0.25 0.98 2.15
C TYR A 87 0.02 -0.51 2.00
N ILE A 88 0.22 -1.18 3.14
CA ILE A 88 0.42 -2.63 3.21
C ILE A 88 -0.86 -3.26 3.75
N VAL A 89 -1.54 -4.04 2.91
CA VAL A 89 -2.76 -4.75 3.30
C VAL A 89 -2.43 -6.21 3.57
N MET A 90 -2.74 -6.68 4.77
CA MET A 90 -2.61 -8.08 5.16
C MET A 90 -3.90 -8.81 4.78
N ASP A 91 -3.97 -9.28 3.54
CA ASP A 91 -5.13 -9.99 3.00
C ASP A 91 -5.12 -11.45 3.45
N ASN A 92 -5.95 -11.73 4.44
CA ASN A 92 -6.20 -13.07 4.97
C ASN A 92 -7.58 -13.61 4.53
N GLN A 93 -8.30 -12.83 3.72
CA GLN A 93 -9.64 -13.09 3.19
C GLN A 93 -10.69 -13.39 4.25
N ILE A 94 -10.55 -12.82 5.46
CA ILE A 94 -11.47 -13.03 6.58
C ILE A 94 -11.32 -11.97 7.68
N TYR A 95 -12.42 -11.55 8.33
CA TYR A 95 -12.31 -10.73 9.54
C TYR A 95 -11.88 -11.58 10.74
N GLY A 96 -10.56 -11.79 10.89
CA GLY A 96 -10.00 -12.64 11.93
C GLY A 96 -10.26 -12.13 13.36
N LEU A 97 -10.13 -10.83 13.60
CA LEU A 97 -10.27 -10.25 14.95
C LEU A 97 -11.71 -10.33 15.49
N THR A 98 -12.70 -10.20 14.62
CA THR A 98 -14.13 -10.28 14.98
C THR A 98 -14.67 -11.71 14.94
N THR A 99 -13.80 -12.73 14.92
CA THR A 99 -14.11 -14.17 15.00
C THR A 99 -14.54 -14.86 13.70
N GLY A 100 -14.10 -14.33 12.55
CA GLY A 100 -14.04 -15.08 11.30
C GLY A 100 -15.22 -14.87 10.35
N GLN A 101 -15.74 -13.65 10.23
CA GLN A 101 -16.73 -13.29 9.20
C GLN A 101 -16.05 -13.13 7.83
N ILE A 102 -16.82 -13.27 6.75
CA ILE A 102 -16.33 -13.00 5.39
C ILE A 102 -15.85 -11.55 5.25
N SER A 103 -14.74 -11.36 4.54
CA SER A 103 -14.21 -10.08 4.13
C SER A 103 -14.56 -9.78 2.65
N PRO A 104 -14.29 -8.56 2.15
CA PRO A 104 -14.48 -8.25 0.73
C PRO A 104 -13.66 -9.11 -0.23
N THR A 105 -12.58 -9.74 0.22
CA THR A 105 -11.72 -10.63 -0.59
C THR A 105 -12.03 -12.11 -0.38
N SER A 106 -13.00 -12.46 0.48
CA SER A 106 -13.49 -13.84 0.62
C SER A 106 -14.13 -14.34 -0.66
N VAL A 107 -13.76 -15.56 -1.08
CA VAL A 107 -14.30 -16.17 -2.30
C VAL A 107 -15.80 -16.49 -2.16
N LYS A 108 -16.51 -16.42 -3.29
CA LYS A 108 -17.91 -16.82 -3.36
C LYS A 108 -18.07 -18.28 -2.92
N GLY A 109 -19.09 -18.55 -2.12
CA GLY A 109 -19.35 -19.86 -1.53
C GLY A 109 -18.55 -20.16 -0.26
N MET A 110 -17.58 -19.32 0.14
CA MET A 110 -16.83 -19.50 1.39
C MET A 110 -17.77 -19.53 2.59
N LYS A 111 -17.70 -20.61 3.36
CA LYS A 111 -18.54 -20.81 4.55
C LYS A 111 -17.83 -20.30 5.79
N THR A 112 -18.51 -19.44 6.54
CA THR A 112 -18.04 -18.96 7.84
C THR A 112 -19.14 -19.13 8.89
N LYS A 113 -18.88 -18.74 10.15
CA LYS A 113 -19.90 -18.76 11.20
C LYS A 113 -21.11 -17.86 10.86
N THR A 114 -20.88 -16.72 10.22
CA THR A 114 -21.95 -15.77 9.84
C THR A 114 -22.46 -15.98 8.42
N THR A 115 -21.77 -16.78 7.61
CA THR A 115 -22.22 -17.22 6.28
C THR A 115 -22.25 -18.75 6.19
N PRO A 116 -23.09 -19.44 6.98
CA PRO A 116 -23.11 -20.92 7.03
C PRO A 116 -23.51 -21.57 5.69
N HIS A 117 -24.26 -20.83 4.87
CA HIS A 117 -24.67 -21.25 3.53
C HIS A 117 -23.68 -20.85 2.43
N GLY A 118 -22.56 -20.22 2.79
CA GLY A 118 -21.55 -19.70 1.87
C GLY A 118 -21.76 -18.22 1.55
N SER A 119 -20.67 -17.53 1.18
CA SER A 119 -20.74 -16.15 0.67
C SER A 119 -21.52 -16.10 -0.64
N VAL A 120 -22.45 -15.15 -0.76
CA VAL A 120 -23.20 -14.90 -2.01
C VAL A 120 -22.55 -13.82 -2.87
N GLU A 121 -21.67 -13.03 -2.28
CA GLU A 121 -21.02 -11.88 -2.91
C GLU A 121 -19.80 -12.34 -3.72
N ASN A 122 -19.49 -11.57 -4.77
CA ASN A 122 -18.24 -11.77 -5.50
C ASN A 122 -17.12 -11.03 -4.77
N PRO A 123 -15.91 -11.63 -4.66
CA PRO A 123 -14.79 -10.94 -4.07
C PRO A 123 -14.37 -9.76 -4.94
N ILE A 124 -13.92 -8.69 -4.30
CA ILE A 124 -13.16 -7.66 -4.99
C ILE A 124 -11.75 -8.20 -5.30
N ASN A 125 -11.11 -7.66 -6.33
CA ASN A 125 -9.70 -7.93 -6.60
C ASN A 125 -8.88 -6.65 -6.40
N PRO A 126 -8.04 -6.57 -5.35
CA PRO A 126 -7.37 -5.34 -4.98
C PRO A 126 -6.35 -4.87 -6.01
N ILE A 127 -5.73 -5.77 -6.78
CA ILE A 127 -4.71 -5.41 -7.79
C ILE A 127 -5.31 -4.60 -8.96
N PRO A 128 -6.24 -5.13 -9.77
CA PRO A 128 -6.84 -4.36 -10.85
C PRO A 128 -7.66 -3.17 -10.31
N MET A 129 -8.30 -3.29 -9.14
CA MET A 129 -8.98 -2.16 -8.49
C MET A 129 -8.02 -1.00 -8.19
N ALA A 130 -6.83 -1.30 -7.66
CA ALA A 130 -5.82 -0.29 -7.37
C ALA A 130 -5.28 0.38 -8.64
N ILE A 131 -4.95 -0.43 -9.65
CA ILE A 131 -4.41 0.05 -10.92
C ILE A 131 -5.42 0.98 -11.61
N VAL A 132 -6.67 0.55 -11.74
CA VAL A 132 -7.74 1.35 -12.37
C VAL A 132 -8.13 2.56 -11.51
N GLY A 133 -8.04 2.43 -10.18
CA GLY A 133 -8.32 3.50 -9.24
C GLY A 133 -7.27 4.62 -9.21
N GLY A 134 -6.12 4.44 -9.86
CA GLY A 134 -5.10 5.47 -10.03
C GLY A 134 -3.84 5.28 -9.17
N ALA A 135 -3.66 4.13 -8.52
CA ALA A 135 -2.40 3.84 -7.82
C ALA A 135 -1.22 3.82 -8.81
N THR A 136 -0.10 4.41 -8.39
CA THR A 136 1.10 4.55 -9.25
C THR A 136 2.16 3.49 -8.97
N TYR A 137 2.00 2.72 -7.90
CA TYR A 137 2.74 1.50 -7.60
C TYR A 137 1.79 0.44 -7.02
N VAL A 138 1.72 -0.74 -7.64
CA VAL A 138 0.88 -1.85 -7.18
C VAL A 138 1.67 -3.14 -7.21
N ALA A 139 1.82 -3.74 -6.04
CA ALA A 139 2.49 -5.02 -5.86
C ALA A 139 1.64 -5.98 -5.04
N ARG A 140 1.92 -7.28 -5.19
CA ARG A 140 1.40 -8.34 -4.34
C ARG A 140 2.54 -9.14 -3.75
N ALA A 141 2.45 -9.49 -2.49
CA ALA A 141 3.40 -10.38 -1.82
C ALA A 141 2.69 -11.53 -1.12
N PHE A 142 3.47 -12.48 -0.63
CA PHE A 142 2.99 -13.59 0.17
C PHE A 142 3.87 -13.75 1.40
N SER A 143 3.26 -13.85 2.58
CA SER A 143 3.97 -13.96 3.85
C SER A 143 4.90 -15.17 3.93
N GLY A 144 4.62 -16.23 3.16
CA GLY A 144 5.49 -17.40 3.01
C GLY A 144 6.78 -17.17 2.19
N LYS A 145 6.92 -16.02 1.51
CA LYS A 145 8.07 -15.65 0.67
C LYS A 145 8.73 -14.37 1.20
N GLN A 146 9.21 -14.43 2.44
CA GLN A 146 9.71 -13.26 3.19
C GLN A 146 10.74 -12.41 2.45
N LYS A 147 11.73 -13.03 1.78
CA LYS A 147 12.75 -12.28 1.03
C LYS A 147 12.15 -11.44 -0.09
N HIS A 148 11.24 -12.03 -0.88
CA HIS A 148 10.53 -11.33 -1.96
C HIS A 148 9.60 -10.23 -1.40
N MET A 149 8.88 -10.53 -0.32
CA MET A 149 8.02 -9.55 0.36
C MET A 149 8.80 -8.32 0.85
N VAL A 150 10.00 -8.51 1.40
CA VAL A 150 10.87 -7.40 1.80
C VAL A 150 11.23 -6.51 0.62
N GLU A 151 11.51 -7.08 -0.55
CA GLU A 151 11.79 -6.28 -1.76
C GLU A 151 10.56 -5.50 -2.24
N MET A 152 9.36 -6.07 -2.14
CA MET A 152 8.11 -5.35 -2.44
C MET A 152 7.90 -4.16 -1.49
N PHE A 153 8.15 -4.33 -0.19
CA PHE A 153 8.05 -3.24 0.78
C PHE A 153 9.08 -2.15 0.53
N LYS A 154 10.34 -2.51 0.24
CA LYS A 154 11.39 -1.53 -0.09
C LYS A 154 11.00 -0.71 -1.32
N GLY A 155 10.54 -1.36 -2.38
CA GLY A 155 10.10 -0.70 -3.60
C GLY A 155 8.94 0.27 -3.36
N ALA A 156 7.95 -0.15 -2.57
CA ALA A 156 6.80 0.68 -2.23
C ALA A 156 7.18 1.92 -1.38
N ILE A 157 8.06 1.76 -0.38
CA ILE A 157 8.51 2.88 0.49
C ILE A 157 9.36 3.92 -0.27
N GLN A 158 10.13 3.45 -1.26
CA GLN A 158 10.95 4.31 -2.12
C GLN A 158 10.14 5.02 -3.20
N HIS A 159 9.00 4.47 -3.58
CA HIS A 159 8.12 5.05 -4.58
C HIS A 159 7.65 6.44 -4.14
N LYS A 160 7.50 7.35 -5.12
CA LYS A 160 6.92 8.68 -4.91
C LYS A 160 5.49 8.66 -5.40
N GLY A 161 4.54 8.78 -4.48
CA GLY A 161 3.11 8.65 -4.76
C GLY A 161 2.50 7.44 -4.04
N PHE A 162 1.25 7.13 -4.36
CA PHE A 162 0.52 6.09 -3.64
C PHE A 162 0.97 4.69 -4.06
N ALA A 163 1.49 3.93 -3.09
CA ALA A 163 1.94 2.55 -3.29
C ALA A 163 1.08 1.55 -2.50
N LEU A 164 0.48 0.58 -3.19
CA LEU A 164 -0.19 -0.57 -2.59
C LEU A 164 0.74 -1.80 -2.60
N VAL A 165 0.83 -2.48 -1.46
CA VAL A 165 1.32 -3.86 -1.37
C VAL A 165 0.23 -4.73 -0.74
N ASP A 166 -0.42 -5.53 -1.57
CA ASP A 166 -1.39 -6.55 -1.15
C ASP A 166 -0.64 -7.82 -0.70
N VAL A 167 -0.76 -8.22 0.56
CA VAL A 167 0.02 -9.33 1.13
C VAL A 167 -0.91 -10.46 1.50
N PHE A 168 -0.83 -11.58 0.77
CA PHE A 168 -1.48 -12.80 1.23
C PHE A 168 -0.89 -13.24 2.56
N SER A 169 -1.74 -13.29 3.58
CA SER A 169 -1.39 -13.61 4.97
C SER A 169 -2.37 -14.64 5.53
N PRO A 170 -2.18 -15.95 5.27
CA PRO A 170 -3.16 -16.97 5.67
C PRO A 170 -3.52 -16.95 7.17
N CYS A 171 -4.83 -16.82 7.46
CA CYS A 171 -5.35 -16.89 8.82
C CYS A 171 -5.57 -18.35 9.24
N VAL A 172 -4.58 -18.94 9.91
CA VAL A 172 -4.61 -20.36 10.33
C VAL A 172 -5.78 -20.71 11.25
N THR A 173 -6.36 -19.74 11.96
CA THR A 173 -7.46 -19.97 12.91
C THR A 173 -8.80 -20.11 12.20
N TYR A 174 -9.13 -19.20 11.28
CA TYR A 174 -10.49 -19.06 10.74
C TYR A 174 -10.61 -19.36 9.24
N ASN A 175 -9.60 -19.06 8.43
CA ASN A 175 -9.63 -19.34 6.99
C ASN A 175 -8.92 -20.67 6.72
N LYS A 176 -9.70 -21.74 6.51
CA LYS A 176 -9.19 -23.09 6.29
C LYS A 176 -8.98 -23.44 4.81
N ASP A 177 -9.44 -22.57 3.92
CA ASP A 177 -9.37 -22.78 2.47
C ASP A 177 -8.04 -22.27 1.92
N ASN A 178 -7.73 -21.00 2.18
CA ASN A 178 -6.57 -20.30 1.62
C ASN A 178 -5.35 -20.40 2.55
N THR A 179 -4.89 -21.61 2.79
CA THR A 179 -3.77 -21.92 3.69
C THR A 179 -2.40 -21.67 3.05
N TYR A 180 -1.33 -21.71 3.86
CA TYR A 180 0.05 -21.70 3.34
C TYR A 180 0.31 -22.85 2.35
N GLN A 181 -0.21 -24.05 2.64
CA GLN A 181 -0.10 -25.22 1.78
C GLN A 181 -0.83 -25.02 0.44
N TRP A 182 -1.94 -24.28 0.47
CA TRP A 182 -2.68 -23.93 -0.74
C TRP A 182 -1.93 -22.91 -1.59
N PHE A 183 -1.42 -21.83 -1.00
CA PHE A 183 -0.71 -20.75 -1.71
C PHE A 183 0.68 -21.15 -2.22
N ASN A 184 1.49 -21.86 -1.41
CA ASN A 184 2.89 -22.16 -1.74
C ASN A 184 3.14 -22.73 -3.15
N PRO A 185 2.39 -23.74 -3.64
CA PRO A 185 2.58 -24.27 -4.99
C PRO A 185 2.04 -23.34 -6.09
N ARG A 186 1.09 -22.46 -5.74
CA ARG A 186 0.34 -21.62 -6.69
C ARG A 186 1.00 -20.27 -6.94
N VAL A 187 1.68 -19.70 -5.96
CA VAL A 187 2.29 -18.37 -6.13
C VAL A 187 3.43 -18.41 -7.17
N LYS A 188 3.39 -17.47 -8.12
CA LYS A 188 4.44 -17.30 -9.15
C LYS A 188 4.98 -15.88 -9.12
N ILE A 189 6.30 -15.74 -9.09
CA ILE A 189 6.96 -14.43 -9.01
C ILE A 189 7.01 -13.81 -10.41
N LEU A 190 6.39 -12.65 -10.58
CA LEU A 190 6.28 -11.95 -11.86
C LEU A 190 7.64 -11.53 -12.42
N GLU A 191 8.56 -11.12 -11.55
CA GLU A 191 9.91 -10.71 -11.93
C GLU A 191 10.68 -11.85 -12.60
N GLU A 192 10.47 -13.10 -12.17
CA GLU A 192 11.08 -14.31 -12.76
C GLU A 192 10.47 -14.66 -14.12
N GLN A 193 9.28 -14.11 -14.43
CA GLN A 193 8.55 -14.33 -15.67
C GLN A 193 8.76 -13.21 -16.69
N GLY A 194 9.63 -12.23 -16.40
CA GLY A 194 9.92 -11.12 -17.29
C GLY A 194 8.76 -10.13 -17.46
N HIS A 195 7.88 -10.01 -16.45
CA HIS A 195 6.77 -9.06 -16.48
C HIS A 195 7.29 -7.62 -16.56
N ASN A 196 6.70 -6.81 -17.45
CA ASN A 196 6.97 -5.38 -17.54
C ASN A 196 5.95 -4.59 -16.70
N PRO A 197 6.34 -3.97 -15.58
CA PRO A 197 5.42 -3.23 -14.71
C PRO A 197 4.93 -1.91 -15.32
N ALA A 198 5.43 -1.49 -16.48
CA ALA A 198 4.92 -0.33 -17.22
C ALA A 198 3.83 -0.69 -18.25
N ASP A 199 3.53 -1.98 -18.45
CA ASP A 199 2.44 -2.42 -19.34
C ASP A 199 1.12 -2.52 -18.58
N PHE A 200 0.23 -1.56 -18.82
CA PHE A 200 -1.05 -1.47 -18.13
C PHE A 200 -1.94 -2.69 -18.40
N ASN A 201 -2.05 -3.10 -19.67
CA ASN A 201 -2.93 -4.19 -20.06
C ASN A 201 -2.42 -5.51 -19.46
N LYS A 202 -1.11 -5.72 -19.52
CA LYS A 202 -0.52 -6.93 -18.93
C LYS A 202 -0.65 -6.92 -17.42
N ALA A 203 -0.46 -5.77 -16.75
CA ALA A 203 -0.65 -5.66 -15.31
C ALA A 203 -2.08 -6.06 -14.87
N ILE A 204 -3.09 -5.60 -15.60
CA ILE A 204 -4.50 -5.97 -15.35
C ILE A 204 -4.72 -7.47 -15.60
N GLU A 205 -4.27 -8.00 -16.74
CA GLU A 205 -4.40 -9.43 -17.09
C GLU A 205 -3.76 -10.32 -16.00
N ARG A 206 -2.52 -10.04 -15.62
CA ARG A 206 -1.82 -10.77 -14.54
C ARG A 206 -2.55 -10.62 -13.21
N GLY A 207 -3.12 -9.44 -12.92
CA GLY A 207 -3.85 -9.15 -11.70
C GLY A 207 -5.11 -10.00 -11.50
N TYR A 208 -5.78 -10.40 -12.58
CA TYR A 208 -6.96 -11.27 -12.55
C TYR A 208 -6.64 -12.77 -12.50
N GLN A 209 -5.37 -13.16 -12.72
CA GLN A 209 -5.01 -14.57 -12.69
C GLN A 209 -5.16 -15.16 -11.28
N TRP A 210 -5.96 -16.22 -11.18
CA TRP A 210 -6.29 -16.93 -9.96
C TRP A 210 -6.53 -18.41 -10.25
N GLY A 211 -6.25 -19.30 -9.30
CA GLY A 211 -6.41 -20.75 -9.47
C GLY A 211 -5.09 -21.48 -9.27
N ASP A 212 -4.65 -22.25 -10.26
CA ASP A 212 -3.41 -23.05 -10.18
C ASP A 212 -2.14 -22.19 -10.16
N GLU A 213 -2.23 -20.99 -10.70
CA GLU A 213 -1.17 -20.00 -10.67
C GLU A 213 -1.72 -18.66 -10.18
N ILE A 214 -1.02 -18.06 -9.23
CA ILE A 214 -1.39 -16.79 -8.61
C ILE A 214 -0.17 -15.90 -8.64
N PRO A 215 -0.15 -14.86 -9.50
CA PRO A 215 1.01 -14.00 -9.58
C PRO A 215 1.22 -13.19 -8.30
N ILE A 216 2.48 -13.04 -7.91
CA ILE A 216 2.98 -12.13 -6.89
C ILE A 216 4.18 -11.35 -7.47
N GLY A 217 4.48 -10.18 -6.94
CA GLY A 217 5.50 -9.28 -7.45
C GLY A 217 4.95 -7.90 -7.75
N LEU A 218 5.74 -7.10 -8.47
CA LEU A 218 5.36 -5.79 -8.94
C LEU A 218 4.49 -5.90 -10.21
N PHE A 219 3.22 -5.54 -10.11
CA PHE A 219 2.28 -5.58 -11.24
C PHE A 219 2.35 -4.30 -12.07
N TRP A 220 2.36 -3.16 -11.39
CA TRP A 220 2.22 -1.86 -12.02
C TRP A 220 3.12 -0.84 -11.35
N LYS A 221 3.83 -0.05 -12.16
CA LYS A 221 4.59 1.10 -11.71
C LYS A 221 4.63 2.18 -12.79
N ARG A 222 4.32 3.41 -12.41
CA ARG A 222 4.52 4.62 -13.22
C ARG A 222 5.05 5.75 -12.34
N ALA A 223 5.82 6.68 -12.91
CA ALA A 223 6.43 7.78 -12.17
C ALA A 223 6.28 9.14 -12.90
N ASP A 224 5.38 9.19 -13.87
CA ASP A 224 5.08 10.36 -14.70
C ASP A 224 4.01 11.28 -14.10
N LEU A 225 3.41 10.89 -12.97
CA LEU A 225 2.43 11.69 -12.24
C LEU A 225 3.04 12.25 -10.96
N PRO A 226 2.92 13.56 -10.69
CA PRO A 226 3.34 14.13 -9.41
C PRO A 226 2.47 13.60 -8.27
N SER A 227 3.02 13.59 -7.06
CA SER A 227 2.24 13.29 -5.86
C SER A 227 1.35 14.48 -5.46
N LEU A 228 0.35 14.26 -4.59
CA LEU A 228 -0.49 15.35 -4.09
C LEU A 228 0.34 16.46 -3.44
N GLU A 229 1.36 16.06 -2.67
CA GLU A 229 2.23 16.98 -1.96
C GLU A 229 3.05 17.84 -2.92
N GLU A 230 3.50 17.27 -4.04
CA GLU A 230 4.23 18.00 -5.09
C GLU A 230 3.36 19.02 -5.83
N LEU A 231 2.05 18.80 -5.86
CA LEU A 231 1.09 19.71 -6.51
C LEU A 231 0.60 20.84 -5.62
N GLU A 232 0.73 20.73 -4.31
CA GLU A 232 0.15 21.68 -3.36
C GLU A 232 1.11 22.86 -3.09
N PRO A 233 0.83 24.08 -3.61
CA PRO A 233 1.78 25.18 -3.52
C PRO A 233 2.08 25.62 -2.08
N VAL A 234 1.12 25.49 -1.15
CA VAL A 234 1.36 25.90 0.25
C VAL A 234 2.47 25.08 0.90
N LEU A 235 2.71 23.84 0.44
CA LEU A 235 3.76 22.99 0.99
C LEU A 235 5.16 23.36 0.49
N HIS A 236 5.28 24.16 -0.58
CA HIS A 236 6.55 24.51 -1.24
C HIS A 236 6.89 26.00 -1.19
N ASP A 237 6.30 26.75 -0.28
CA ASP A 237 6.52 28.19 -0.08
C ASP A 237 7.85 28.54 0.63
N GLY A 238 8.67 27.54 0.95
CA GLY A 238 9.95 27.69 1.65
C GLY A 238 9.85 27.69 3.18
N ASN A 239 8.64 27.64 3.75
CA ASN A 239 8.43 27.67 5.21
C ASN A 239 8.44 26.28 5.87
N GLY A 240 8.89 25.26 5.15
CA GLY A 240 8.95 23.88 5.64
C GLY A 240 7.58 23.24 5.91
N PRO A 241 7.55 22.09 6.61
CA PRO A 241 6.32 21.37 6.96
C PRO A 241 5.31 22.20 7.78
N LEU A 242 4.01 22.07 7.47
CA LEU A 242 2.92 22.79 8.17
C LEU A 242 2.94 22.57 9.68
N ALA A 243 3.26 21.36 10.13
CA ALA A 243 3.31 20.98 11.55
C ALA A 243 4.34 21.77 12.39
N PHE A 244 5.29 22.45 11.73
CA PHE A 244 6.36 23.21 12.39
C PHE A 244 6.29 24.72 12.14
N ARG A 245 5.26 25.20 11.44
CA ARG A 245 5.08 26.62 11.16
C ARG A 245 4.50 27.36 12.36
N GLU A 246 4.83 28.64 12.48
CA GLU A 246 4.19 29.51 13.46
C GLU A 246 2.69 29.66 13.15
N LEU A 247 1.86 29.54 14.19
CA LEU A 247 0.42 29.70 14.07
C LEU A 247 0.05 31.19 14.09
N GLY A 248 -0.87 31.58 13.22
CA GLY A 248 -1.39 32.94 13.12
C GLY A 248 -1.44 33.42 11.68
N ILE A 249 -2.01 34.61 11.48
CA ILE A 249 -1.92 35.33 10.21
C ILE A 249 -1.29 36.71 10.49
N PRO A 250 -0.49 37.26 9.57
CA PRO A 250 -0.01 38.63 9.67
C PRO A 250 -1.18 39.59 9.85
N LYS A 251 -0.96 40.65 10.64
CA LYS A 251 -2.00 41.66 10.91
C LYS A 251 -2.53 42.26 9.61
N GLU A 252 -1.66 42.49 8.64
CA GLU A 252 -2.02 43.02 7.32
C GLU A 252 -2.99 42.10 6.58
N GLN A 253 -2.79 40.78 6.68
CA GLN A 253 -3.69 39.79 6.08
C GLN A 253 -5.03 39.73 6.81
N ALA A 254 -5.02 39.83 8.15
CA ALA A 254 -6.24 39.90 8.95
C ALA A 254 -7.09 41.13 8.59
N ASP A 255 -6.44 42.30 8.53
CA ASP A 255 -7.08 43.57 8.20
C ASP A 255 -7.66 43.55 6.77
N ALA A 256 -6.95 42.93 5.82
CA ALA A 256 -7.44 42.76 4.45
C ALA A 256 -8.70 41.88 4.38
N LEU A 257 -8.72 40.74 5.09
CA LEU A 257 -9.89 39.85 5.15
C LEU A 257 -11.10 40.51 5.80
N ILE A 258 -10.89 41.27 6.89
CA ILE A 258 -11.98 42.02 7.55
C ILE A 258 -12.56 43.06 6.60
N LYS A 259 -11.71 43.77 5.85
CA LYS A 259 -12.14 44.78 4.87
C LYS A 259 -12.93 44.19 3.69
N GLU A 260 -12.68 42.94 3.30
CA GLU A 260 -13.46 42.28 2.25
C GLU A 260 -14.86 41.89 2.72
N LEU A 261 -15.04 41.66 4.02
CA LEU A 261 -16.29 41.23 4.63
C LEU A 261 -17.19 42.39 5.11
N LEU A 262 -16.67 43.61 5.20
CA LEU A 262 -17.37 44.83 5.64
C LEU A 262 -17.62 45.79 4.48
#